data_AF-A0A843KA42-F1
#
_entry.id   AF-A0A843KA42-F1
#
_cell.length_a   1.000
_cell.length_b   1.000
_cell.length_c   1.000
_cell.angle_alpha   90.00
_cell.angle_beta   90.00
_cell.angle_gamma   90.00
#
_symmetry.space_group_name_H-M   'P 1'
#
loop_
_entity.id
_entity.type
_entity.pdbx_description
1 polymer ?
#
loop_
_entity_poly.entity_id
_entity_poly.type
_entity_poly.pdbx_seq_one_letter_code
_entity_poly.pdbx_strand_id
1 'polypeptide(L)' 'MKVKAIYKSHVLRPVGDLDLEEGEEVELEIKKNIVKRTYGLIKLDAESIDEIIEDTKYGSQCFRDK' A
#
# COMPACT_ATOMS: atom_id res chain seq x y z
N MET A 1 -5.86 -21.27 6.36
CA MET A 1 -6.01 -20.93 4.94
C MET A 1 -5.91 -19.42 4.75
N LYS A 2 -5.37 -18.90 3.64
CA LYS A 2 -5.38 -17.45 3.34
C LYS A 2 -6.26 -17.20 2.12
N VAL A 3 -7.35 -16.49 2.31
CA VAL A 3 -8.36 -16.20 1.28
C VAL A 3 -8.27 -14.73 0.92
N LYS A 4 -8.32 -14.40 -0.38
CA LYS A 4 -8.54 -13.03 -0.82
C LYS A 4 -10.03 -12.77 -0.87
N ALA A 5 -10.45 -11.62 -0.36
CA ALA A 5 -11.84 -11.19 -0.41
C ALA A 5 -11.95 -9.73 -0.86
N ILE A 6 -13.05 -9.39 -1.51
CA ILE A 6 -13.42 -8.04 -1.89
C ILE A 6 -14.50 -7.54 -0.94
N TYR A 7 -14.23 -6.41 -0.29
CA TYR A 7 -15.23 -5.73 0.53
C TYR A 7 -16.12 -4.85 -0.34
N LYS A 8 -17.41 -5.19 -0.46
CA LYS A 8 -18.40 -4.42 -1.23
C LYS A 8 -19.76 -4.47 -0.53
N SER A 9 -20.42 -3.31 -0.43
CA SER A 9 -21.75 -3.19 0.20
C SER A 9 -21.81 -3.81 1.60
N HIS A 10 -20.78 -3.54 2.41
CA HIS A 10 -20.63 -4.05 3.77
C HIS A 10 -20.45 -5.57 3.93
N VAL A 11 -20.19 -6.29 2.84
CA VAL A 11 -19.96 -7.74 2.83
C VAL A 11 -18.55 -8.06 2.32
N LEU A 12 -17.85 -8.98 2.99
CA LEU A 12 -16.61 -9.59 2.48
C LEU A 12 -16.96 -10.75 1.56
N ARG A 13 -16.62 -10.66 0.28
CA ARG A 13 -16.87 -11.70 -0.71
C ARG A 13 -15.55 -12.37 -1.10
N PRO A 14 -15.38 -13.70 -0.91
CA PRO A 14 -14.16 -14.38 -1.31
C PRO A 14 -13.99 -14.32 -2.84
N VAL A 15 -12.74 -14.27 -3.30
CA VAL A 15 -12.39 -14.36 -4.73
C VAL A 15 -12.22 -15.85 -5.06
N GLY A 16 -13.34 -16.55 -5.13
CA GLY A 16 -13.42 -18.00 -5.34
C GLY A 16 -14.21 -18.73 -4.26
N ASP A 17 -14.40 -20.03 -4.47
CA ASP A 17 -15.10 -20.90 -3.52
C ASP A 17 -14.22 -21.19 -2.30
N LEU A 18 -14.89 -21.41 -1.18
CA LEU A 18 -14.27 -21.80 0.09
C LEU A 18 -14.71 -23.20 0.44
N ASP A 19 -13.76 -24.00 0.89
CA ASP A 19 -14.01 -25.33 1.47
C ASP A 19 -14.42 -25.14 2.93
N LEU A 20 -15.63 -24.62 3.14
CA LEU A 20 -16.24 -24.36 4.44
C LEU A 20 -17.65 -24.95 4.45
N GLU A 21 -18.07 -25.45 5.61
CA GLU A 21 -19.43 -25.95 5.80
C GLU A 21 -20.43 -24.81 6.03
N GLU A 22 -21.70 -25.04 5.71
CA GLU A 22 -22.75 -24.05 5.97
C GLU A 22 -22.91 -23.82 7.48
N GLY A 23 -22.76 -22.56 7.90
CA GLY A 23 -22.79 -22.17 9.32
C GLY A 23 -21.45 -22.26 10.05
N GLU A 24 -20.37 -22.64 9.36
CA GLU A 24 -19.03 -22.65 9.95
C GLU A 24 -18.56 -21.24 10.33
N GLU A 25 -18.16 -21.06 11.60
CA GLU A 25 -17.62 -19.80 12.09
C GLU A 25 -16.12 -19.69 11.79
N VAL A 26 -15.68 -18.53 11.31
CA VAL A 26 -14.27 -18.27 10.98
C VAL A 26 -13.80 -16.94 11.57
N GLU A 27 -12.51 -16.89 11.91
CA GLU A 27 -11.85 -15.66 12.37
C GLU A 27 -11.25 -14.88 11.20
N LEU A 28 -11.38 -13.54 11.24
CA LEU A 28 -10.87 -12.65 10.20
C LEU A 28 -9.68 -11.83 10.68
N GLU A 29 -8.53 -12.01 10.03
CA GLU A 29 -7.34 -11.17 10.23
C GLU A 29 -7.30 -10.03 9.19
N ILE A 30 -7.54 -8.78 9.60
CA ILE A 30 -7.46 -7.62 8.70
C ILE A 30 -6.05 -7.01 8.75
N LYS A 31 -5.24 -7.27 7.73
CA LYS A 31 -3.91 -6.65 7.58
C LYS A 31 -4.04 -5.24 7.01
N LYS A 32 -3.91 -4.23 7.87
CA LYS A 32 -3.81 -2.83 7.42
C LYS A 32 -2.45 -2.61 6.77
N ASN A 33 -2.43 -2.24 5.49
CA ASN A 33 -1.20 -1.85 4.82
C ASN A 33 -0.69 -0.50 5.38
N ILE A 34 0.41 -0.54 6.14
CA ILE A 34 1.05 0.63 6.75
C ILE A 34 1.56 1.61 5.69
N VAL A 35 1.87 1.14 4.47
CA VAL A 35 2.47 1.95 3.40
C VAL A 35 1.55 3.10 2.97
N LYS A 36 0.22 2.93 3.03
CA LYS A 36 -0.72 4.02 2.75
C LYS A 36 -0.69 5.13 3.81
N ARG A 37 -0.28 4.83 5.05
CA ARG A 37 -0.13 5.83 6.12
C ARG A 37 1.25 6.49 6.14
N THR A 38 2.28 5.84 5.59
CA THR A 38 3.65 6.37 5.62
C THR A 38 3.93 7.44 4.56
N TYR A 39 3.07 7.64 3.56
CA TYR A 39 3.26 8.62 2.48
C TYR A 39 3.39 10.10 2.94
N GLY A 40 3.37 10.39 4.24
CA GLY A 40 3.76 11.69 4.79
C GLY A 40 4.38 11.63 6.19
N LEU A 41 4.78 10.43 6.66
CA LEU A 41 5.30 10.20 8.00
C LEU A 41 6.71 9.60 8.02
N ILE A 42 7.34 9.43 6.85
CA ILE A 42 8.75 9.01 6.79
C ILE A 42 9.57 10.17 7.34
N LYS A 43 10.16 9.96 8.52
CA LYS A 43 11.20 10.85 9.03
C LYS A 43 12.44 10.59 8.19
N LEU A 44 12.78 11.55 7.34
CA LEU A 44 14.07 11.60 6.66
C LEU A 44 15.03 12.39 7.56
N ASP A 45 16.26 11.91 7.66
CA ASP A 45 17.37 12.71 8.19
C ASP A 45 17.76 13.81 7.19
N ALA A 46 18.50 14.81 7.67
CA ALA A 46 18.85 15.99 6.87
C ALA A 46 19.71 15.63 5.64
N GLU A 47 20.60 14.65 5.77
CA GLU A 47 21.49 14.20 4.68
C GLU A 47 20.68 13.59 3.54
N SER A 48 19.73 12.71 3.87
CA SER A 48 18.80 12.13 2.89
C SER A 48 17.91 13.19 2.21
N ILE A 49 17.54 14.26 2.93
CA ILE A 49 16.76 15.37 2.36
C ILE A 49 17.61 16.17 1.37
N ASP A 50 18.86 16.47 1.73
CA ASP A 50 19.77 17.24 0.89
C ASP A 50 20.11 16.47 -0.40
N GLU A 51 20.34 15.14 -0.32
CA GLU A 51 20.57 14.28 -1.50
C GLU A 51 19.37 14.32 -2.47
N ILE A 52 18.13 14.18 -1.96
CA ILE A 52 16.91 14.27 -2.80
C ILE A 52 16.77 15.67 -3.42
N ILE A 53 17.08 16.73 -2.68
CA ILE A 53 17.02 18.10 -3.17
C ILE A 53 18.08 18.34 -4.25
N GLU A 54 19.27 17.79 -4.09
CA GLU A 54 20.34 17.87 -5.09
C GLU A 54 19.94 17.13 -6.37
N ASP A 55 19.47 15.88 -6.27
CA ASP A 55 19.02 15.08 -7.42
C ASP A 55 17.87 15.74 -8.20
N THR A 56 16.92 16.38 -7.51
CA THR A 56 15.82 17.10 -8.17
C THR A 56 16.26 18.40 -8.85
N LYS A 57 17.31 19.07 -8.34
CA LYS A 57 17.91 20.24 -8.99
C LYS A 57 18.67 19.86 -10.27
N TYR A 58 19.29 18.68 -10.32
CA TYR A 58 19.94 18.17 -11.52
C TYR A 58 18.96 17.63 -12.58
N GLY A 59 17.75 17.21 -12.19
CA GLY A 59 16.70 16.75 -13.11
C GLY A 59 16.02 17.85 -13.95
N SER A 60 16.23 19.13 -13.64
CA SER A 60 15.55 20.25 -14.32
C SER A 60 16.33 20.83 -15.52
N GLN A 61 17.56 20.39 -15.77
CA GLN A 61 18.41 20.93 -16.84
C GLN A 61 18.44 20.10 -18.14
N CYS A 62 17.76 18.95 -18.22
CA CYS A 62 17.76 18.12 -19.46
C CYS A 62 16.47 18.19 -20.31
N PHE A 63 15.48 19.02 -19.98
CA PHE A 63 14.24 19.17 -20.78
C PHE A 63 14.07 20.53 -21.48
N ARG A 64 15.12 21.34 -21.50
CA ARG A 64 15.20 22.53 -22.35
C ARG A 64 16.56 22.52 -23.01
N ASP A 65 16.69 21.74 -24.07
CA ASP A 65 17.54 22.03 -25.24
C ASP A 65 17.53 20.83 -26.22
N LYS A 66 16.40 20.64 -26.92
CA LYS A 66 16.28 20.39 -28.38
C LYS A 66 14.89 19.88 -28.76
#